data_AF-A0A9X8VDP1-F1
#
_entry.id   AF-A0A9X8VDP1-F1
#
_cell.length_a   1.000
_cell.length_b   1.000
_cell.length_c   1.000
_cell.angle_alpha   90.00
_cell.angle_beta   90.00
_cell.angle_gamma   90.00
#
_symmetry.space_group_name_H-M   'P 1'
#
loop_
_entity.id
_entity.type
_entity.pdbx_description
1 polymer ?
#
loop_
_entity_poly.entity_id
_entity_poly.type
_entity_poly.pdbx_seq_one_letter_code
_entity_poly.pdbx_strand_id
1 'polypeptide(L)' 'MNFSSDNIELFLAVLDRGSFSAAARALRRVPSAVSMAIANMEAELGFALFDR' A
#
# COMPACT_ATOMS: atom_id res chain seq x y z
N MET A 1 -11.37 -11.27 -6.31
CA MET A 1 -11.18 -9.84 -6.60
C MET A 1 -11.70 -9.06 -5.40
N ASN A 2 -10.89 -8.96 -4.34
CA ASN A 2 -11.32 -8.39 -3.06
C ASN A 2 -10.49 -7.14 -2.77
N PHE A 3 -10.74 -6.08 -3.55
CA PHE A 3 -10.24 -4.75 -3.24
C PHE A 3 -10.92 -4.29 -1.94
N SER A 4 -10.33 -4.67 -0.80
CA SER A 4 -10.76 -4.19 0.50
C SER A 4 -10.49 -2.68 0.55
N SER A 5 -11.41 -1.91 1.11
CA SER A 5 -11.31 -0.45 1.27
C SER A 5 -9.97 -0.04 1.90
N ASP A 6 -9.52 -0.85 2.87
CA ASP A 6 -8.23 -0.72 3.54
C ASP A 6 -7.04 -0.68 2.57
N ASN A 7 -7.05 -1.52 1.53
CA ASN A 7 -5.94 -1.60 0.59
C ASN A 7 -5.93 -0.37 -0.34
N ILE A 8 -7.10 0.16 -0.70
CA ILE A 8 -7.23 1.39 -1.49
C ILE A 8 -6.77 2.58 -0.66
N GLU A 9 -7.20 2.67 0.60
CA GLU A 9 -6.78 3.74 1.53
C GLU A 9 -5.26 3.70 1.76
N LEU A 10 -4.69 2.49 1.87
CA LEU A 10 -3.25 2.27 1.92
C LEU A 10 -2.53 2.79 0.68
N PHE A 11 -3.01 2.41 -0.50
CA PHE A 11 -2.45 2.84 -1.78
C PHE A 11 -2.47 4.36 -1.92
N LEU A 12 -3.61 4.99 -1.61
CA LEU A 12 -3.75 6.44 -1.60
C LEU A 12 -2.81 7.11 -0.58
N ALA A 13 -2.69 6.55 0.64
CA ALA A 13 -1.77 7.09 1.63
C ALA A 13 -0.30 7.01 1.21
N VAL A 14 0.10 5.94 0.49
CA VAL A 14 1.46 5.82 -0.06
C VAL A 14 1.68 6.82 -1.19
N LEU A 15 0.71 7.01 -2.08
CA LEU A 15 0.77 8.03 -3.14
C LEU A 15 0.88 9.45 -2.56
N ASP A 16 0.04 9.77 -1.57
CA ASP A 16 -0.06 11.12 -0.99
C ASP A 16 1.18 11.46 -0.14
N ARG A 17 1.80 10.47 0.50
CA ARG A 17 2.99 10.64 1.33
C ARG A 17 4.31 10.42 0.58
N GLY A 18 4.29 9.79 -0.59
CA GLY A 18 5.47 9.43 -1.38
C GLY A 18 6.40 8.38 -0.72
N SER A 19 6.01 7.76 0.40
CA SER A 19 6.83 6.77 1.10
C SER A 19 5.99 5.79 1.91
N PHE A 20 6.33 4.51 1.82
CA PHE A 20 5.70 3.43 2.61
C PHE A 20 5.79 3.69 4.11
N SER A 21 6.92 4.19 4.60
CA SER A 21 7.13 4.49 6.03
C SER A 21 6.25 5.66 6.50
N ALA A 22 6.06 6.68 5.65
CA ALA A 22 5.22 7.82 5.97
C ALA A 22 3.72 7.46 5.93
N ALA A 23 3.30 6.65 4.96
CA ALA A 23 1.94 6.10 4.88
C ALA A 23 1.63 5.19 6.07
N ALA A 24 2.57 4.31 6.46
CA ALA A 24 2.43 3.44 7.63
C ALA A 24 2.16 4.25 8.91
N ARG A 25 2.92 5.34 9.12
CA ARG A 25 2.71 6.25 10.26
C ARG A 25 1.35 6.94 10.19
N ALA A 26 0.94 7.41 9.01
CA ALA A 26 -0.36 8.07 8.82
C ALA A 26 -1.53 7.12 9.14
N LEU A 27 -1.41 5.86 8.75
CA LEU A 27 -2.43 4.83 8.95
C LEU A 27 -2.31 4.08 10.29
N ARG A 28 -1.36 4.48 11.16
CA ARG A 28 -1.04 3.78 12.43
C ARG A 28 -0.77 2.28 12.23
N ARG A 29 -0.15 1.91 11.11
CA ARG A 29 0.26 0.55 10.76
C ARG A 29 1.77 0.41 10.80
N VAL A 30 2.25 -0.83 10.91
CA VAL A 30 3.68 -1.13 10.75
C VAL A 30 4.08 -1.10 9.27
N PRO A 31 5.27 -0.58 8.91
CA PRO A 31 5.72 -0.49 7.52
C PRO A 31 5.72 -1.84 6.78
N SER A 32 5.99 -2.94 7.49
CA SER A 32 5.93 -4.30 6.94
C SER A 32 4.52 -4.68 6.45
N ALA A 33 3.48 -4.31 7.20
CA ALA A 33 2.09 -4.57 6.80
C ALA A 33 1.71 -3.77 5.56
N VAL A 34 2.20 -2.53 5.44
CA VAL A 34 2.00 -1.70 4.23
C VAL A 34 2.67 -2.36 3.03
N SER A 35 3.94 -2.75 3.16
CA SER A 35 4.68 -3.41 2.08
C SER A 35 4.01 -4.72 1.64
N MET A 36 3.53 -5.54 2.58
CA MET A 36 2.83 -6.78 2.26
C MET A 36 1.52 -6.56 1.53
N ALA A 37 0.71 -5.59 1.98
CA ALA A 37 -0.57 -5.30 1.34
C ALA A 37 -0.39 -4.76 -0.08
N ILE A 38 0.60 -3.90 -0.30
CA ILE A 38 0.97 -3.41 -1.63
C ILE A 38 1.50 -4.55 -2.50
N ALA A 39 2.39 -5.40 -2.00
CA ALA A 39 2.91 -6.55 -2.73
C ALA A 39 1.80 -7.54 -3.13
N ASN A 40 0.82 -7.77 -2.24
CA ASN A 40 -0.34 -8.58 -2.57
C ASN A 40 -1.21 -7.92 -3.65
N MET A 41 -1.40 -6.60 -3.60
CA MET A 41 -2.09 -5.87 -4.66
C MET A 41 -1.37 -5.97 -6.00
N GLU A 42 -0.05 -5.78 -6.03
CA GLU A 42 0.77 -5.92 -7.24
C GLU A 42 0.68 -7.35 -7.81
N ALA A 43 0.68 -8.36 -6.93
CA ALA A 43 0.53 -9.76 -7.33
C ALA A 43 -0.86 -10.06 -7.90
N GLU A 44 -1.93 -9.51 -7.31
CA GLU A 44 -3.29 -9.66 -7.82
C GLU A 44 -3.53 -8.90 -9.14
N LEU A 45 -2.89 -7.73 -9.30
CA LEU A 45 -3.00 -6.90 -10.50
C LEU A 45 -2.10 -7.38 -11.64
N GLY A 46 -1.02 -8.09 -11.32
CA GLY A 46 -0.03 -8.55 -12.30
C GLY A 46 0.91 -7.46 -12.81
N PHE A 47 0.96 -6.30 -12.14
CA PHE A 47 1.87 -5.20 -12.47
C PHE A 47 2.28 -4.42 -11.22
N ALA A 48 3.44 -3.75 -11.30
CA ALA A 48 3.95 -2.92 -10.21
C ALA A 48 3.12 -1.63 -10.07
N LEU A 49 2.74 -1.30 -8.84
CA LEU A 49 1.96 -0.11 -8.50
C LEU A 49 2.86 1.08 -8.14
N PHE A 50 4.07 0.80 -7.66
CA PHE A 50 5.05 1.83 -7.29
C PHE A 50 6.39 1.55 -7.95
N ASP A 51 6.99 2.59 -8.49
CA ASP A 51 8.40 2.59 -8.88
C ASP A 51 9.25 2.96 -7.65
N ARG A 52 10.35 2.25 -7.45
CA ARG A 52 11.15 2.29 -6.21
C ARG A 52 12.31 3.26 -6.29
#